data_AF-A0A7W8BS31-F1
#
_entry.id   AF-A0A7W8BS31-F1
#
_cell.length_a   1.000
_cell.length_b   1.000
_cell.length_c   1.000
_cell.angle_alpha   90.00
_cell.angle_beta   90.00
_cell.angle_gamma   90.00
#
_symmetry.space_group_name_H-M   'P 1'
#
loop_
_entity.id
_entity.type
_entity.pdbx_description
1 polymer ?
#
loop_
_entity_poly.entity_id
_entity_poly.type
_entity_poly.pdbx_seq_one_letter_code
_entity_poly.pdbx_strand_id
1 'polypeptide(L)'
;MRHSTSRALWPSERGPRLGVQRLDSRFAAYRDAVGPDPALEFHSLRRSCITHLIEDGHDPLFVQQQVGHDHASTTAIYTCVSADFRTRSLRRVLDATIEAALRPGRIS
;
A
#
# COMPACT_ATOMS: atom_id res chain seq x y z
N MET A 1 -32.57 11.92 -14.35
CA MET A 1 -31.61 10.98 -13.73
C MET A 1 -32.41 9.92 -12.97
N ARG A 2 -32.39 8.65 -13.40
CA ARG A 2 -33.03 7.57 -12.63
C ARG A 2 -32.08 7.20 -11.49
N HIS A 3 -32.50 7.37 -10.24
CA HIS A 3 -31.73 6.89 -9.10
C HIS A 3 -31.66 5.35 -9.19
N SER A 4 -30.46 4.84 -9.42
CA SER A 4 -30.18 3.41 -9.44
C SER A 4 -30.37 2.85 -8.03
N THR A 5 -31.14 1.78 -7.89
CA THR A 5 -31.32 0.98 -6.66
C THR A 5 -30.05 0.19 -6.26
N SER A 6 -28.89 0.57 -6.79
CA SER A 6 -27.63 -0.15 -6.61
C SER A 6 -26.92 0.26 -5.33
N ARG A 7 -26.49 -0.72 -4.54
CA ARG A 7 -25.61 -0.54 -3.37
C ARG A 7 -24.13 -0.35 -3.75
N ALA A 8 -23.81 -0.13 -5.03
CA ALA A 8 -22.44 0.07 -5.46
C ALA A 8 -21.92 1.44 -5.02
N LEU A 9 -20.74 1.45 -4.39
CA LEU A 9 -20.04 2.70 -4.06
C LEU A 9 -19.65 3.49 -5.31
N TRP A 10 -19.35 2.78 -6.41
CA TRP A 10 -19.05 3.36 -7.73
C TRP A 10 -20.07 2.89 -8.76
N PRO A 11 -21.17 3.65 -8.96
CA PRO A 11 -22.13 3.39 -10.02
C PRO A 11 -21.56 3.78 -11.39
N SER A 12 -22.15 3.26 -12.46
CA SER A 12 -21.85 3.64 -13.85
C SER A 12 -23.04 4.36 -14.44
N GLU A 13 -22.83 5.31 -15.34
CA GLU A 13 -23.92 5.96 -16.08
C GLU A 13 -24.77 4.94 -16.87
N ARG A 14 -24.14 3.84 -17.31
CA ARG A 14 -24.76 2.79 -18.13
C ARG A 14 -25.14 1.54 -17.32
N GLY A 15 -24.99 1.53 -15.99
CA GLY A 15 -25.28 0.32 -15.21
C GLY A 15 -25.07 0.45 -13.70
N PRO A 16 -25.47 -0.57 -12.93
CA PRO A 16 -25.49 -0.48 -11.47
C PRO A 16 -24.09 -0.38 -10.83
N ARG A 17 -23.02 -0.75 -11.54
CA ARG A 17 -21.64 -0.74 -11.03
C ARG A 17 -20.64 -0.42 -12.14
N LEU A 18 -19.55 0.26 -11.78
CA LEU A 18 -18.39 0.45 -12.64
C LEU A 18 -17.66 -0.88 -12.88
N GLY A 19 -17.34 -1.20 -14.14
CA GLY A 19 -16.60 -2.39 -14.52
C GLY A 19 -15.08 -2.15 -14.55
N VAL A 20 -14.29 -3.18 -14.28
CA VAL A 20 -12.82 -3.11 -14.21
C VAL A 20 -12.19 -2.61 -15.51
N GLN A 21 -12.60 -3.15 -16.67
CA GLN A 21 -12.09 -2.70 -17.97
C GLN A 21 -12.31 -1.21 -18.24
N ARG A 22 -13.44 -0.65 -17.76
CA ARG A 22 -13.73 0.78 -17.87
C ARG A 22 -12.79 1.59 -16.99
N LEU A 23 -12.51 1.10 -15.79
CA LEU A 23 -11.57 1.73 -14.88
C LEU A 23 -10.17 1.76 -15.53
N ASP A 24 -9.68 0.61 -16.04
CA ASP A 24 -8.38 0.49 -16.72
C ASP A 24 -8.27 1.43 -17.92
N SER A 25 -9.29 1.45 -18.77
CA SER A 25 -9.32 2.33 -19.96
C SER A 25 -9.31 3.81 -19.57
N ARG A 26 -9.97 4.18 -18.46
CA ARG A 26 -9.96 5.57 -17.98
C ARG A 26 -8.65 5.97 -17.35
N PHE A 27 -8.02 5.06 -16.63
CA PHE A 27 -6.67 5.27 -16.12
C PHE A 27 -5.65 5.45 -17.24
N ALA A 28 -5.68 4.59 -18.25
CA ALA A 28 -4.83 4.74 -19.44
C ALA A 28 -5.03 6.11 -20.10
N ALA A 29 -6.28 6.56 -20.27
CA ALA A 29 -6.56 7.88 -20.82
C ALA A 29 -5.98 9.03 -19.97
N TYR A 30 -6.05 8.94 -18.63
CA TYR A 30 -5.47 9.96 -17.75
C TYR A 30 -3.94 9.93 -17.75
N ARG A 31 -3.36 8.73 -17.74
CA ARG A 31 -1.92 8.54 -17.89
C ARG A 31 -1.46 9.21 -19.19
N ASP A 32 -2.05 8.85 -20.33
CA ASP A 32 -1.64 9.38 -21.63
C ASP A 32 -1.78 10.91 -21.70
N ALA A 33 -2.76 11.49 -21.00
CA ALA A 33 -2.92 12.95 -20.90
C ALA A 33 -1.85 13.65 -20.05
N VAL A 34 -1.30 12.97 -19.04
CA VAL A 34 -0.24 13.50 -18.16
C VAL A 34 1.17 13.24 -18.75
N GLY A 35 1.30 12.25 -19.62
CA GLY A 35 2.53 11.88 -20.29
C GLY A 35 3.61 11.08 -19.51
N PRO A 36 3.32 10.34 -18.42
CA PRO A 36 4.28 9.40 -17.86
C PRO A 36 4.32 8.10 -18.70
N ASP A 37 5.18 7.16 -18.30
CA ASP A 37 5.43 5.91 -19.03
C ASP A 37 4.13 5.13 -19.37
N PRO A 38 3.90 4.75 -20.64
CA PRO A 38 2.72 3.99 -21.07
C PRO A 38 2.61 2.58 -20.46
N ALA A 39 3.67 2.04 -19.87
CA ALA A 39 3.65 0.79 -19.11
C ALA A 39 3.05 0.95 -17.69
N LEU A 40 2.73 2.18 -17.26
CA LEU A 40 2.01 2.40 -16.00
C LEU A 40 0.58 1.91 -16.11
N GLU A 41 0.22 1.01 -15.21
CA GLU A 41 -1.11 0.42 -15.06
C GLU A 41 -1.53 0.47 -13.60
N PHE A 42 -2.78 0.10 -13.28
CA PHE A 42 -3.25 0.04 -11.89
C PHE A 42 -2.41 -0.87 -11.00
N HIS A 43 -1.82 -1.93 -11.55
CA HIS A 43 -0.90 -2.77 -10.79
C HIS A 43 0.38 -2.01 -10.40
N SER A 44 0.88 -1.11 -11.26
CA SER A 44 2.01 -0.24 -10.96
C SER A 44 1.68 0.76 -9.84
N LEU A 45 0.47 1.33 -9.83
CA LEU A 45 -0.01 2.14 -8.71
C LEU A 45 -0.12 1.36 -7.40
N ARG A 46 -0.61 0.11 -7.44
CA ARG A 46 -0.66 -0.75 -6.25
C ARG A 46 0.75 -1.00 -5.71
N ARG A 47 1.71 -1.29 -6.58
CA ARG A 47 3.11 -1.52 -6.19
C ARG A 47 3.72 -0.28 -5.56
N SER A 48 3.56 0.90 -6.16
CA SER A 48 4.12 2.14 -5.57
C SER A 48 3.50 2.45 -4.21
N CYS A 49 2.19 2.25 -4.03
CA CYS A 49 1.52 2.40 -2.75
C CYS A 49 2.11 1.47 -1.68
N ILE A 50 2.29 0.18 -2.01
CA ILE A 50 2.90 -0.77 -1.07
C ILE A 50 4.34 -0.35 -0.75
N THR A 51 5.15 -0.04 -1.76
CA THR A 51 6.54 0.39 -1.56
C THR A 51 6.62 1.59 -0.61
N HIS A 52 5.80 2.62 -0.83
CA HIS A 52 5.79 3.80 0.05
C HIS A 52 5.34 3.47 1.48
N LEU A 53 4.30 2.64 1.67
CA LEU A 53 3.90 2.23 3.02
C LEU A 53 5.04 1.51 3.75
N ILE A 54 5.78 0.67 3.04
CA ILE A 54 6.90 -0.07 3.62
C ILE A 54 8.09 0.86 3.91
N GLU A 55 8.39 1.80 3.01
CA GLU A 55 9.44 2.82 3.19
C GLU A 55 9.14 3.77 4.36
N ASP A 56 7.87 4.13 4.55
CA ASP A 56 7.37 4.92 5.67
C ASP A 56 7.36 4.14 7.00
N GLY A 57 7.73 2.86 6.98
CA GLY A 57 7.90 2.01 8.15
C GLY A 57 6.61 1.39 8.68
N HIS A 58 5.56 1.29 7.85
CA HIS A 58 4.39 0.50 8.19
C HIS A 58 4.74 -0.99 8.28
N ASP A 59 4.07 -1.70 9.19
CA ASP A 59 4.27 -3.13 9.36
C ASP A 59 3.93 -3.89 8.06
N PRO A 60 4.87 -4.68 7.51
CA PRO A 60 4.66 -5.39 6.26
C PRO A 60 3.50 -6.39 6.28
N LEU A 61 3.22 -7.00 7.45
CA LEU A 61 2.07 -7.90 7.59
C LEU A 61 0.74 -7.13 7.49
N PHE A 62 0.67 -5.96 8.12
CA PHE A 62 -0.46 -5.05 7.96
C PHE A 62 -0.67 -4.62 6.49
N VAL A 63 0.40 -4.21 5.80
CA VAL A 63 0.31 -3.81 4.38
C VAL A 63 -0.12 -4.99 3.49
N GLN A 64 0.39 -6.18 3.75
CA GLN A 64 0.01 -7.42 3.07
C GLN A 64 -1.49 -7.73 3.21
N GLN A 65 -2.04 -7.57 4.41
CA GLN A 65 -3.46 -7.81 4.67
C GLN A 65 -4.35 -6.79 3.94
N GLN A 66 -3.92 -5.53 3.84
CA GLN A 66 -4.67 -4.49 3.14
C GLN A 66 -4.85 -4.76 1.64
N VAL A 67 -3.83 -5.32 0.99
CA VAL A 67 -3.86 -5.50 -0.48
C VAL A 67 -4.56 -6.78 -0.94
N GLY A 68 -4.88 -7.68 0.01
CA GLY A 68 -5.63 -8.91 -0.21
C GLY A 68 -4.88 -9.93 -1.07
N HIS A 69 -4.51 -11.08 -0.48
CA HIS A 69 -3.84 -12.16 -1.21
C HIS A 69 -4.75 -13.37 -1.39
N ASP A 70 -5.36 -13.45 -2.56
CA ASP A 70 -5.68 -14.72 -3.25
C ASP A 70 -4.87 -14.83 -4.58
N HIS A 71 -3.85 -13.97 -4.76
CA HIS A 71 -2.86 -14.06 -5.84
C HIS A 71 -1.46 -14.07 -5.23
N ALA A 72 -0.90 -15.28 -5.15
CA ALA A 72 0.29 -15.64 -4.40
C ALA A 72 1.63 -15.31 -5.09
N SER A 73 1.67 -14.46 -6.12
CA SER A 73 2.89 -14.32 -6.94
C SER A 73 3.79 -13.12 -6.62
N THR A 74 3.44 -12.21 -5.70
CA THR A 74 4.27 -10.99 -5.41
C THR A 74 4.70 -10.81 -3.95
N THR A 75 4.31 -11.72 -3.05
CA THR A 75 4.53 -11.56 -1.61
C THR A 75 5.97 -11.90 -1.17
N ALA A 76 6.71 -12.70 -1.94
CA ALA A 76 8.06 -13.14 -1.59
C ALA A 76 9.06 -11.98 -1.42
N ILE A 77 8.88 -10.89 -2.18
CA ILE A 77 9.71 -9.67 -2.07
C ILE A 77 9.45 -8.98 -0.73
N TYR A 78 8.19 -8.90 -0.29
CA TYR A 78 7.84 -8.28 0.99
C TYR A 78 8.24 -9.11 2.21
N THR A 79 8.43 -10.43 2.06
CA THR A 79 9.01 -11.26 3.12
C THR A 79 10.45 -10.85 3.42
N CYS A 80 11.24 -10.56 2.39
CA CYS A 80 12.62 -10.10 2.55
C CYS A 80 12.66 -8.71 3.21
N VAL A 81 11.80 -7.79 2.76
CA VAL A 81 11.69 -6.47 3.38
C VAL A 81 11.12 -6.55 4.82
N SER A 82 10.24 -7.51 5.11
CA SER A 82 9.75 -7.78 6.47
C SER A 82 10.84 -8.30 7.41
N ALA A 83 11.74 -9.15 6.94
CA ALA A 83 12.88 -9.60 7.73
C ALA A 83 13.82 -8.43 8.09
N ASP A 84 14.12 -7.57 7.12
CA ASP A 84 14.94 -6.38 7.33
C ASP A 84 14.26 -5.36 8.26
N PHE A 85 12.95 -5.14 8.07
CA PHE A 85 12.16 -4.25 8.91
C PHE A 85 12.04 -4.75 10.34
N ARG A 86 11.81 -6.05 10.53
CA ARG A 86 11.74 -6.67 11.87
C ARG A 86 13.07 -6.51 12.61
N THR A 87 14.18 -6.72 11.90
CA THR A 87 15.53 -6.53 12.45
C THR A 87 15.76 -5.06 12.82
N ARG A 88 15.38 -4.11 11.97
CA ARG A 88 15.48 -2.66 12.24
C ARG A 88 14.60 -2.22 13.41
N SER A 89 13.38 -2.73 13.50
CA SER A 89 12.43 -2.40 14.57
C SER A 89 12.91 -2.93 15.93
N LEU A 90 13.40 -4.18 15.97
CA LEU A 90 14.02 -4.74 17.17
C LEU A 90 15.24 -3.92 17.61
N ARG A 91 16.12 -3.55 16.68
CA ARG A 91 17.28 -2.68 16.96
C ARG A 91 16.86 -1.34 17.54
N ARG A 92 15.88 -0.65 16.93
CA ARG A 92 15.37 0.64 17.42
C ARG A 92 14.89 0.55 18.87
N VAL A 93 14.12 -0.49 19.22
CA VAL A 93 13.64 -0.67 20.60
C VAL A 93 14.79 -0.97 21.56
N LEU A 94 15.74 -1.81 21.14
CA LEU A 94 16.91 -2.14 21.95
C LEU A 94 17.77 -0.90 22.22
N ASP A 95 18.05 -0.11 21.19
CA ASP A 95 18.82 1.12 21.29
C ASP A 95 18.15 2.13 22.22
N ALA A 96 16.83 2.33 22.07
CA ALA A 96 16.06 3.20 22.96
C ALA A 96 16.08 2.73 24.43
N THR A 97 16.05 1.41 24.64
CA THR A 97 16.08 0.81 25.98
C THR A 97 17.47 0.98 26.61
N ILE A 98 18.53 0.77 25.84
CA ILE A 98 19.92 0.96 26.27
C ILE A 98 20.18 2.45 26.57
N GLU A 99 19.74 3.37 25.70
CA GLU A 99 19.89 4.81 25.94
C GLU A 99 19.16 5.23 27.23
N ALA A 100 17.94 4.73 27.45
CA ALA A 100 17.19 5.00 28.67
C ALA A 100 17.91 4.46 29.93
N ALA A 101 18.55 3.29 29.85
CA ALA A 101 19.31 2.69 30.94
C ALA A 101 20.65 3.40 31.20
N LEU A 102 21.28 3.94 30.15
CA LEU A 102 22.56 4.66 30.23
C LEU A 102 22.40 6.13 30.62
N ARG A 103 21.18 6.69 30.59
CA ARG A 103 20.90 8.02 31.16
C ARG A 103 21.02 7.94 32.69
N PRO A 104 22.06 8.53 33.31
CA PRO A 104 22.18 8.53 34.76
C PRO A 104 20.99 9.32 35.32
N GLY A 105 20.29 8.74 36.30
CA GLY A 105 19.21 9.42 36.99
C GLY A 105 19.67 10.78 37.49
N ARG A 106 19.05 11.86 37.00
CA ARG A 106 18.91 13.13 37.74
C ARG A 106 18.01 12.83 38.94
N ILE A 107 18.59 12.24 39.97
CA ILE A 107 17.96 12.19 41.29
C ILE A 107 18.32 13.52 41.96
N SER A 108 17.35 14.43 41.99
CA SER A 108 17.34 15.55 42.95
C SER A 108 16.84 15.06 44.30
#